data_AF-A0A1B6FHU1-F1
#
_entry.id   AF-A0A1B6FHU1-F1
#
_cell.length_a   1.000
_cell.length_b   1.000
_cell.length_c   1.000
_cell.angle_alpha   90.00
_cell.angle_beta   90.00
_cell.angle_gamma   90.00
#
_symmetry.space_group_name_H-M   'P 1'
#
loop_
_entity.id
_entity.type
_entity.pdbx_description
1 polymer ?
#
loop_
_entity_poly.entity_id
_entity_poly.type
_entity_poly.pdbx_seq_one_letter_code
_entity_poly.pdbx_strand_id
1 'polypeptide(L)'
;ALYAACEAMCQVMAQLGIAVDGGKDSLSMAARIGSDTIKSPGTLVVSSYAPCPDVRQVITPDLKAPGSGCLLLVDLSGRARLGGSALAQCYSQLGDTSPDLDDPELFKRAFACTQKLISENKLLSGH
;
A
#
# COMPACT_ATOMS: atom_id res chain seq x y z
N ALA A 1 1.68 16.09 12.98
CA ALA A 1 2.01 14.82 12.29
C ALA A 1 0.91 13.78 12.51
N LEU A 2 0.71 13.25 13.73
CA LEU A 2 -0.30 12.22 13.99
C LEU A 2 -1.72 12.60 13.55
N TYR A 3 -2.17 13.80 13.92
CA TYR A 3 -3.49 14.32 13.50
C TYR A 3 -3.63 14.38 11.97
N ALA A 4 -2.63 14.94 11.27
CA ALA A 4 -2.64 15.05 9.82
C ALA A 4 -2.67 13.67 9.12
N ALA A 5 -1.95 12.68 9.66
CA ALA A 5 -1.99 11.31 9.14
C ALA A 5 -3.38 10.67 9.34
N CYS A 6 -4.00 10.89 10.51
CA CYS A 6 -5.35 10.41 10.80
C CYS A 6 -6.40 11.08 9.88
N GLU A 7 -6.31 12.39 9.72
CA GLU A 7 -7.19 13.16 8.83
C GLU A 7 -7.05 12.70 7.37
N ALA A 8 -5.83 12.59 6.86
CA ALA A 8 -5.57 12.10 5.50
C ALA A 8 -6.08 10.67 5.30
N MET A 9 -5.87 9.77 6.27
CA MET A 9 -6.42 8.42 6.23
C MET A 9 -7.95 8.44 6.16
N CYS A 10 -8.62 9.20 7.03
CA CYS A 10 -10.08 9.31 7.03
C CYS A 10 -10.61 9.84 5.69
N GLN A 11 -9.97 10.84 5.11
CA GLN A 11 -10.34 11.40 3.80
C GLN A 11 -10.21 10.37 2.68
N VAL A 12 -9.07 9.67 2.59
CA VAL A 12 -8.84 8.65 1.56
C VAL A 12 -9.80 7.47 1.73
N MET A 13 -9.97 6.97 2.95
CA MET A 13 -10.88 5.84 3.23
C MET A 13 -12.33 6.18 2.85
N ALA A 14 -12.78 7.42 3.12
CA ALA A 14 -14.09 7.89 2.70
C ALA A 14 -14.25 7.92 1.16
N GLN A 15 -13.24 8.38 0.43
CA GLN A 15 -13.26 8.39 -1.05
C GLN A 15 -13.28 6.98 -1.64
N LEU A 16 -12.50 6.07 -1.05
CA LEU A 16 -12.46 4.66 -1.45
C LEU A 16 -13.71 3.89 -1.05
N GLY A 17 -14.51 4.41 -0.10
CA GLY A 17 -15.69 3.73 0.43
C GLY A 17 -15.34 2.59 1.41
N ILE A 18 -14.22 2.73 2.11
CA ILE A 18 -13.72 1.75 3.07
C ILE A 18 -14.03 2.26 4.48
N ALA A 19 -14.73 1.44 5.27
CA ALA A 19 -15.01 1.76 6.66
C ALA A 19 -13.81 1.41 7.56
N VAL A 20 -13.58 2.23 8.58
CA VAL A 20 -12.67 1.93 9.69
C VAL A 20 -13.52 1.50 10.87
N ASP A 21 -13.44 0.23 11.26
CA ASP A 21 -14.31 -0.39 12.26
C ASP A 21 -13.61 -0.66 13.60
N GLY A 22 -12.29 -0.47 13.66
CA GLY A 22 -11.49 -0.65 14.86
C GLY A 22 -10.10 -0.06 14.72
N GLY A 23 -9.40 0.07 15.85
CA GLY A 23 -8.05 0.61 15.87
C GLY A 23 -7.43 0.55 17.26
N LYS A 24 -6.11 0.76 17.30
CA LYS A 24 -5.33 0.88 18.53
C LYS A 24 -4.21 1.88 18.32
N ASP A 25 -3.87 2.63 19.35
CA ASP A 25 -2.73 3.52 19.38
C ASP A 25 -1.63 3.03 20.35
N SER A 26 -0.40 3.45 20.06
CA SER A 26 0.76 3.34 20.95
C SER A 26 1.56 4.63 20.82
N LEU A 27 1.47 5.49 21.84
CA LEU A 27 1.99 6.87 21.76
C LEU A 27 3.40 7.04 22.34
N SER A 28 3.93 6.01 23.00
CA SER A 28 5.22 6.05 23.71
C SER A 28 6.33 5.29 22.96
N MET A 29 6.34 5.35 21.63
CA MET A 29 7.29 4.63 20.77
C MET A 29 8.67 5.30 20.74
N ALA A 30 9.35 5.29 21.88
CA ALA A 30 10.71 5.75 22.03
C ALA A 30 11.45 4.92 23.08
N ALA A 31 12.74 4.71 22.88
CA ALA A 31 13.63 4.06 23.83
C ALA A 31 14.75 5.03 24.25
N ARG A 32 15.05 5.07 25.56
CA ARG A 32 16.15 5.86 26.09
C ARG A 32 17.34 4.94 26.37
N ILE A 33 18.50 5.27 25.79
CA ILE A 33 19.75 4.53 25.98
C ILE A 33 20.78 5.54 26.51
N GLY A 34 20.99 5.52 27.82
CA GLY A 34 21.82 6.53 28.50
C GLY A 34 21.25 7.95 28.35
N SER A 35 22.02 8.84 27.74
CA SER A 35 21.61 10.20 27.40
C SER A 35 20.73 10.27 26.15
N ASP A 36 20.78 9.25 25.29
CA ASP A 36 20.20 9.32 23.96
C ASP A 36 18.75 8.82 23.98
N THR A 37 17.90 9.47 23.17
CA THR A 37 16.50 9.06 22.98
C THR A 37 16.29 8.69 21.53
N ILE A 38 16.10 7.41 21.28
CA ILE A 38 15.79 6.86 19.96
C ILE A 38 14.28 6.85 19.79
N LYS A 39 13.77 7.59 18.81
CA LYS A 39 12.33 7.67 18.51
C LYS A 39 12.01 6.83 17.29
N SER A 40 10.91 6.08 17.34
CA SER A 40 10.37 5.48 16.13
C SER A 40 9.81 6.57 15.21
N PRO A 41 9.85 6.37 13.87
CA PRO A 41 9.05 7.18 12.95
C PRO A 41 7.57 7.11 13.31
N GLY A 42 6.79 8.11 12.88
CA GLY A 42 5.34 8.02 12.94
C GLY A 42 4.87 6.89 12.03
N THR A 43 4.27 5.85 12.61
CA THR A 43 3.87 4.64 11.88
C THR A 43 2.36 4.46 11.96
N LEU A 44 1.72 4.34 10.80
CA LEU A 44 0.35 3.88 10.66
C LEU A 44 0.39 2.46 10.08
N VAL A 45 -0.27 1.51 10.74
CA VAL A 45 -0.46 0.15 10.24
C VAL A 45 -1.94 -0.03 9.94
N VAL A 46 -2.26 -0.40 8.71
CA VAL A 46 -3.63 -0.67 8.26
C VAL A 46 -3.77 -2.17 7.97
N SER A 47 -4.72 -2.81 8.64
CA SER A 47 -5.12 -4.20 8.38
C SER A 47 -6.49 -4.20 7.73
N SER A 48 -6.61 -4.79 6.55
CA SER A 48 -7.87 -4.88 5.81
C SER A 48 -8.43 -6.30 5.84
N TYR A 49 -9.75 -6.41 5.88
CA TYR A 49 -10.47 -7.66 5.67
C TYR A 49 -11.62 -7.43 4.69
N ALA A 50 -11.95 -8.44 3.89
CA ALA A 50 -13.02 -8.37 2.90
C ALA A 50 -13.62 -9.77 2.66
N PRO A 51 -14.89 -9.86 2.24
CA PRO A 51 -15.46 -11.12 1.78
C PRO A 51 -14.69 -11.66 0.56
N CYS A 52 -14.50 -12.97 0.52
CA CYS A 52 -13.92 -13.67 -0.63
C CYS A 52 -15.00 -14.56 -1.26
N PRO A 53 -15.60 -14.16 -2.39
CA PRO A 53 -16.69 -14.92 -3.01
C PRO A 53 -16.26 -16.31 -3.48
N ASP A 54 -15.01 -16.45 -3.95
CA ASP A 54 -14.44 -17.73 -4.39
C ASP A 54 -12.94 -17.80 -4.08
N VAL A 55 -12.59 -18.64 -3.12
CA VAL A 55 -11.19 -18.86 -2.69
C VAL A 55 -10.33 -19.54 -3.75
N ARG A 56 -10.92 -20.11 -4.80
CA ARG A 56 -10.19 -20.80 -5.88
C ARG A 56 -9.66 -19.83 -6.93
N GLN A 57 -10.19 -18.61 -6.99
CA GLN A 57 -9.78 -17.57 -7.94
C GLN A 57 -8.67 -16.66 -7.40
N VAL A 58 -8.05 -17.02 -6.28
CA VAL A 58 -6.97 -16.24 -5.68
C VAL A 58 -5.77 -16.21 -6.62
N ILE A 59 -5.33 -14.99 -6.95
CA ILE A 59 -4.13 -14.76 -7.75
C ILE A 59 -2.90 -14.74 -6.85
N THR A 60 -1.84 -15.39 -7.30
CA THR A 60 -0.57 -15.51 -6.60
C THR A 60 0.60 -15.02 -7.47
N PRO A 61 1.75 -14.65 -6.89
CA PRO A 61 2.87 -14.10 -7.65
C PRO A 61 3.63 -15.09 -8.55
N ASP A 62 3.49 -16.41 -8.34
CA ASP A 62 4.14 -17.42 -9.18
C ASP A 62 3.64 -17.31 -10.62
N LEU A 63 4.57 -17.20 -11.57
CA LEU A 63 4.27 -17.08 -12.99
C LEU A 63 3.81 -18.42 -13.55
N LYS A 64 2.54 -18.47 -14.01
CA LYS A 64 1.91 -19.73 -14.47
C LYS A 64 2.01 -19.99 -15.97
N ALA A 65 2.51 -19.02 -16.75
CA ALA A 65 2.66 -19.12 -18.21
C ALA A 65 4.06 -18.65 -18.67
N PRO A 66 5.14 -19.35 -18.27
CA PRO A 66 6.48 -19.01 -18.70
C PRO A 66 6.59 -19.12 -20.24
N GLY A 67 7.08 -18.07 -20.88
CA GLY A 67 7.32 -18.02 -22.33
C GLY A 67 6.09 -17.83 -23.22
N SER A 68 4.88 -17.83 -22.66
CA SER A 68 3.62 -17.61 -23.41
C SER A 68 2.73 -16.50 -22.85
N GLY A 69 2.99 -16.05 -21.62
CA GLY A 69 2.31 -14.91 -21.00
C GLY A 69 2.89 -13.55 -21.37
N CYS A 70 2.15 -12.50 -21.05
CA CYS A 70 2.60 -11.10 -21.12
C CYS A 70 2.63 -10.52 -19.71
N LEU A 71 3.72 -9.81 -19.37
CA LEU A 71 3.83 -9.05 -18.13
C LEU A 71 3.35 -7.62 -18.37
N LEU A 72 2.43 -7.17 -17.52
CA LEU A 72 1.88 -5.81 -17.56
C LEU A 72 2.24 -5.10 -16.25
N LEU A 73 2.91 -3.96 -16.36
CA LEU A 73 3.10 -3.05 -15.26
C LEU A 73 1.93 -2.05 -15.25
N VAL A 74 1.14 -2.06 -14.17
CA VAL A 74 0.09 -1.07 -13.95
C VAL A 74 0.66 0.02 -13.05
N ASP A 75 1.23 1.07 -13.65
CA ASP A 75 1.72 2.23 -12.91
C ASP A 75 0.55 3.17 -12.54
N LEU A 76 0.26 3.25 -11.25
CA LEU A 76 -0.77 4.14 -10.70
C LEU A 76 -0.22 5.50 -10.27
N SER A 77 1.11 5.65 -10.23
CA SER A 77 1.77 6.85 -9.73
C SER A 77 2.17 7.81 -10.86
N GLY A 78 2.55 7.27 -12.03
CA GLY A 78 3.13 8.03 -13.14
C GLY A 78 4.42 8.77 -12.78
N ARG A 79 5.02 8.49 -11.60
CA ARG A 79 6.12 9.26 -11.00
C ARG A 79 7.10 8.33 -10.29
N ALA A 80 8.38 8.42 -10.63
CA ALA A 80 9.45 7.67 -9.98
C ALA A 80 10.01 8.38 -8.72
N ARG A 81 9.16 8.59 -7.70
CA ARG A 81 9.55 9.23 -6.42
C ARG A 81 10.34 8.25 -5.54
N LEU A 82 11.50 8.67 -5.01
CA LEU A 82 12.44 7.80 -4.28
C LEU A 82 12.61 8.15 -2.79
N GLY A 83 11.97 9.20 -2.28
CA GLY A 83 12.01 9.56 -0.87
C GLY A 83 11.41 8.45 0.00
N GLY A 84 12.08 8.11 1.10
CA GLY A 84 11.69 7.04 2.02
C GLY A 84 11.77 5.61 1.43
N SER A 85 12.33 5.45 0.22
CA SER A 85 12.44 4.13 -0.42
C SER A 85 13.54 3.26 0.22
N ALA A 86 13.41 1.93 0.06
CA ALA A 86 14.47 0.99 0.43
C ALA A 86 15.80 1.31 -0.27
N LEU A 87 15.74 1.79 -1.52
CA LEU A 87 16.93 2.25 -2.25
C LEU A 87 17.62 3.40 -1.52
N ALA A 88 16.90 4.46 -1.16
CA ALA A 88 17.48 5.59 -0.43
C ALA A 88 18.09 5.14 0.90
N GLN A 89 17.39 4.26 1.63
CA GLN A 89 17.86 3.72 2.90
C GLN A 89 19.19 2.94 2.77
N CYS A 90 19.35 2.12 1.71
CA CYS A 90 20.61 1.40 1.46
C CYS A 90 21.81 2.34 1.26
N TYR A 91 21.57 3.58 0.81
CA TYR A 91 22.58 4.62 0.67
C TYR A 91 22.65 5.57 1.87
N SER A 92 22.03 5.22 3.01
CA SER A 92 21.95 6.08 4.21
C SER A 92 21.35 7.45 3.92
N GLN A 93 20.40 7.51 2.98
CA GLN A 93 19.68 8.70 2.57
C GLN A 93 18.19 8.57 2.90
N LEU A 94 17.55 9.70 3.17
CA LEU A 94 16.08 9.78 3.21
C LEU A 94 15.50 10.02 1.80
N GLY A 95 16.25 10.67 0.91
CA GLY A 95 15.73 11.17 -0.37
C GLY A 95 14.93 12.47 -0.18
N ASP A 96 14.22 12.87 -1.24
CA ASP A 96 13.52 14.17 -1.31
C ASP A 96 12.00 14.02 -1.19
N THR A 97 11.35 13.48 -2.24
CA THR A 97 9.89 13.32 -2.27
C THR A 97 9.48 11.85 -2.13
N SER A 98 8.62 11.53 -1.18
CA SER A 98 8.05 10.18 -1.00
C SER A 98 6.89 9.90 -1.96
N PRO A 99 6.64 8.62 -2.33
CA PRO A 99 5.40 8.22 -3.00
C PRO A 99 4.16 8.59 -2.18
N ASP A 100 3.06 8.92 -2.87
CA ASP A 100 1.76 9.26 -2.27
C ASP A 100 0.61 8.81 -3.20
N LEU A 101 -0.62 8.77 -2.69
CA LEU A 101 -1.83 8.49 -3.46
C LEU A 101 -2.32 9.77 -4.16
N ASP A 102 -1.83 10.02 -5.38
CA ASP A 102 -2.16 11.25 -6.11
C ASP A 102 -3.60 11.24 -6.69
N ASP A 103 -4.12 10.08 -7.11
CA ASP A 103 -5.49 9.92 -7.66
C ASP A 103 -6.22 8.71 -7.03
N PRO A 104 -7.01 8.94 -5.97
CA PRO A 104 -7.80 7.89 -5.32
C PRO A 104 -8.85 7.23 -6.24
N GLU A 105 -9.39 7.95 -7.21
CA GLU A 105 -10.36 7.41 -8.16
C GLU A 105 -9.69 6.51 -9.20
N LEU A 106 -8.47 6.84 -9.66
CA LEU A 106 -7.67 5.93 -10.46
C LEU A 106 -7.37 4.63 -9.71
N PHE A 107 -6.97 4.72 -8.45
CA PHE A 107 -6.72 3.55 -7.61
C PHE A 107 -7.97 2.66 -7.49
N LYS A 108 -9.13 3.27 -7.23
CA LYS A 108 -10.42 2.57 -7.16
C LYS A 108 -10.79 1.87 -8.48
N ARG A 109 -10.61 2.55 -9.61
CA ARG A 109 -10.83 1.96 -10.95
C ARG A 109 -9.86 0.81 -11.23
N ALA A 110 -8.59 0.95 -10.86
CA ALA A 110 -7.60 -0.10 -11.03
C ALA A 110 -7.97 -1.34 -10.22
N PHE A 111 -8.35 -1.17 -8.94
CA PHE A 111 -8.83 -2.27 -8.10
C PHE A 111 -10.05 -2.97 -8.73
N ALA A 112 -11.07 -2.20 -9.14
CA ALA A 112 -12.27 -2.76 -9.75
C ALA A 112 -11.98 -3.51 -11.07
N CYS A 113 -11.08 -2.98 -11.90
CA CYS A 113 -10.62 -3.63 -13.12
C CYS A 113 -9.93 -4.96 -12.81
N THR A 114 -9.01 -4.98 -11.83
CA THR A 114 -8.34 -6.20 -11.37
C THR A 114 -9.36 -7.23 -10.89
N GLN A 115 -10.31 -6.85 -10.03
CA GLN A 115 -11.36 -7.76 -9.55
C GLN A 115 -12.19 -8.36 -10.68
N LYS A 116 -12.55 -7.55 -11.69
CA LYS A 116 -13.25 -8.02 -12.89
C LYS A 116 -12.42 -9.07 -13.64
N LEU A 117 -11.14 -8.78 -13.91
CA LEU A 117 -10.26 -9.70 -14.63
C LEU A 117 -10.02 -11.01 -13.86
N ILE A 118 -9.99 -10.97 -12.52
CA ILE A 118 -9.95 -12.17 -11.68
C ILE A 118 -11.22 -12.99 -11.89
N SER A 119 -12.40 -12.36 -11.78
CA SER A 119 -13.69 -13.06 -11.93
C SER A 119 -13.86 -13.71 -13.32
N GLU A 120 -13.29 -13.10 -14.36
CA GLU A 120 -13.29 -13.59 -15.74
C GLU A 120 -12.15 -14.60 -16.04
N ASN A 121 -11.34 -14.96 -15.05
CA ASN A 121 -10.16 -15.83 -15.17
C ASN A 121 -9.16 -15.36 -16.25
N LYS A 122 -8.97 -14.04 -16.36
CA LYS A 122 -8.05 -13.40 -17.32
C LYS A 122 -6.65 -13.13 -16.77
N LEU A 123 -6.49 -13.16 -15.45
CA LEU A 123 -5.18 -13.02 -14.79
C LEU A 123 -4.65 -14.40 -14.41
N LEU A 124 -3.39 -14.65 -14.75
CA LEU A 124 -2.70 -15.89 -14.39
C LEU A 124 -1.89 -15.72 -13.09
N SER A 125 -1.32 -14.53 -12.90
CA SER A 125 -0.42 -14.20 -11.79
C SER A 125 -0.50 -12.70 -11.51
N GLY A 126 -0.11 -12.29 -10.31
CA GLY A 126 -0.17 -10.88 -9.88
C GLY A 126 0.56 -10.66 -8.56
N HIS A 127 1.15 -9.47 -8.41
CA HIS A 127 1.87 -9.00 -7.23
C HIS A 127 1.67 -7.50 -7.07
#